data_AF-L8WP39-F1
#
_entry.id   AF-L8WP39-F1
#
_cell.length_a   1.000
_cell.length_b   1.000
_cell.length_c   1.000
_cell.angle_alpha   90.00
_cell.angle_beta   90.00
_cell.angle_gamma   90.00
#
_symmetry.space_group_name_H-M   'P 1'
#
loop_
_entity.id
_entity.type
_entity.pdbx_description
1 polymer ?
#
loop_
_entity_poly.entity_id
_entity_poly.type
_entity_poly.pdbx_seq_one_letter_code
_entity_poly.pdbx_strand_id
1 'polypeptide(L)'
;MTDCDSSRNNILLAQYPPARITAASRPTQDPVFYYKYNIIVLSVGGNLFRVCPSFLAPDPGIQDYELKSYMKSAFDLSTNSSNNAGFNDKDPIVLPPNISVETVRDLLTVSSGGVGNHEFIELLSGLNHSYRHNPELIYRLSKIGYLADQFGIRKLDDWAQSKIDQIFRFSMSRLTGEGNWNTAIVKQLMKHMQKTSLKSYRGSILHRMRLIISNLVCKAYDCPDESKDLSDHTIIAICADLYTEKDLLVNTPDMFGFIFSVVLSLGHRSRVWTRLTREERRVLYAGNSTLVQLCDHTDLGINWLLEPSEILEIFKDCSNCRNPSNINKWWSDTFGRCQGLNSPIPSEDIRYIVRLPEYRYSISWASKSQPWLPCGSKCIHALRTYIDEHMEALYCALAKKYRYLEE
;
A
#
# COMPACT_ATOMS: atom_id res chain seq x y z
N MET A 1 9.92 7.25 22.96
CA MET A 1 8.79 6.33 22.67
C MET A 1 7.53 6.90 23.30
N THR A 2 6.81 7.74 22.57
CA THR A 2 5.45 8.15 22.91
C THR A 2 4.51 7.25 22.14
N ASP A 3 3.63 6.52 22.84
CA ASP A 3 2.54 5.76 22.25
C ASP A 3 1.72 6.70 21.34
N CYS A 4 1.87 6.53 20.02
CA CYS A 4 0.86 6.98 19.08
C CYS A 4 -0.33 6.05 19.27
N ASP A 5 -1.21 6.46 20.18
CA ASP A 5 -2.45 5.77 20.51
C ASP A 5 -3.30 5.63 19.23
N SER A 6 -3.20 4.47 18.56
CA SER A 6 -3.95 4.16 17.35
C SER A 6 -5.37 3.81 17.77
N SER A 7 -6.13 4.84 18.18
CA SER A 7 -7.58 4.72 18.25
C SER A 7 -8.04 4.23 16.87
N ARG A 8 -8.67 3.03 16.86
CA ARG A 8 -9.30 2.47 15.68
C ARG A 8 -10.46 3.40 15.32
N ASN A 9 -10.18 4.44 14.55
CA ASN A 9 -11.20 5.08 13.75
C ASN A 9 -11.60 4.05 12.70
N ASN A 10 -12.60 3.24 13.06
CA ASN A 10 -13.47 2.64 12.08
C ASN A 10 -13.97 3.81 11.24
N ILE A 11 -13.35 4.03 10.09
CA ILE A 11 -13.96 4.78 9.00
C ILE A 11 -15.18 3.94 8.64
N LEU A 12 -16.26 4.14 9.40
CA LEU A 12 -17.59 3.76 9.03
C LEU A 12 -17.77 4.46 7.70
N LEU A 13 -17.77 3.69 6.60
CA LEU A 13 -18.47 4.14 5.42
C LEU A 13 -19.81 4.65 5.94
N ALA A 14 -20.08 5.94 5.72
CA ALA A 14 -21.38 6.52 6.02
C ALA A 14 -22.41 5.49 5.59
N GLN A 15 -23.24 5.02 6.52
CA GLN A 15 -24.20 3.96 6.24
C GLN A 15 -25.15 4.52 5.18
N TYR A 16 -24.80 4.32 3.91
CA TYR A 16 -25.64 4.72 2.81
C TYR A 16 -26.87 3.82 2.92
N PRO A 17 -28.07 4.38 3.10
CA PRO A 17 -29.26 3.56 3.08
C PRO A 17 -29.26 2.77 1.77
N PRO A 18 -29.66 1.49 1.78
CA PRO A 18 -29.64 0.65 0.60
C PRO A 18 -30.35 1.38 -0.55
N ALA A 19 -29.60 1.64 -1.62
CA ALA A 19 -30.09 2.43 -2.74
C ALA A 19 -31.23 1.66 -3.44
N ARG A 20 -32.38 2.32 -3.64
CA ARG A 20 -33.46 1.76 -4.46
C ARG A 20 -33.13 1.97 -5.93
N ILE A 21 -33.27 0.92 -6.73
CA ILE A 21 -33.08 0.97 -8.18
C ILE A 21 -34.11 1.96 -8.77
N THR A 22 -33.64 3.05 -9.36
CA THR A 22 -34.48 3.97 -10.15
C THR A 22 -34.81 3.31 -11.49
N ALA A 23 -36.09 3.26 -11.84
CA ALA A 23 -36.70 2.43 -12.90
C ALA A 23 -36.29 2.71 -14.36
N ALA A 24 -35.19 3.44 -14.63
CA ALA A 24 -34.89 3.96 -15.96
C ALA A 24 -34.15 2.97 -16.89
N SER A 25 -33.54 1.90 -16.38
CA SER A 25 -32.90 0.88 -17.21
C SER A 25 -33.10 -0.53 -16.63
N ARG A 26 -33.36 -1.50 -17.50
CA ARG A 26 -33.40 -2.92 -17.11
C ARG A 26 -31.98 -3.34 -16.72
N PRO A 27 -31.78 -3.95 -15.54
CA PRO A 27 -30.48 -4.47 -15.15
C PRO A 27 -29.95 -5.50 -16.17
N THR A 28 -28.65 -5.46 -16.45
CA THR A 28 -28.00 -6.43 -17.35
C THR A 28 -27.56 -7.65 -16.55
N GLN A 29 -27.81 -8.86 -17.03
CA GLN A 29 -27.34 -10.08 -16.38
C GLN A 29 -25.83 -10.27 -16.63
N ASP A 30 -25.06 -10.59 -15.60
CA ASP A 30 -23.64 -10.90 -15.76
C ASP A 30 -23.49 -12.18 -16.61
N PRO A 31 -22.64 -12.19 -17.65
CA PRO A 31 -22.54 -13.33 -18.56
C PRO A 31 -21.86 -14.56 -17.93
N VAL A 32 -21.11 -14.40 -16.83
CA VAL A 32 -20.32 -15.45 -16.20
C VAL A 32 -21.03 -15.99 -14.95
N PHE A 33 -21.55 -15.10 -14.11
CA PHE A 33 -22.10 -15.41 -12.80
C PHE A 33 -23.61 -15.17 -12.75
N TYR A 34 -24.37 -15.90 -13.56
CA TYR A 34 -25.84 -15.88 -13.57
C TYR A 34 -26.46 -17.28 -13.63
N TYR A 35 -26.44 -17.98 -12.50
CA TYR A 35 -26.94 -19.36 -12.40
C TYR A 35 -28.47 -19.40 -12.18
N LYS A 36 -29.16 -20.46 -12.65
CA LYS A 36 -30.64 -20.53 -12.65
C LYS A 36 -31.31 -20.96 -11.33
N TYR A 37 -30.61 -21.57 -10.37
CA TYR A 37 -31.25 -22.37 -9.29
C TYR A 37 -30.94 -21.96 -7.85
N ASN A 38 -31.93 -21.43 -7.11
CA ASN A 38 -31.92 -21.08 -5.66
C ASN A 38 -30.71 -20.29 -5.16
N ILE A 39 -30.70 -18.98 -5.47
CA ILE A 39 -29.48 -18.18 -5.46
C ILE A 39 -29.80 -16.74 -5.07
N ILE A 40 -28.87 -16.10 -4.37
CA ILE A 40 -28.93 -14.66 -4.11
C ILE A 40 -28.60 -13.88 -5.39
N VAL A 41 -29.36 -12.82 -5.63
CA VAL A 41 -29.21 -11.88 -6.73
C VAL A 41 -28.63 -10.60 -6.15
N LEU A 42 -27.43 -10.23 -6.62
CA LEU A 42 -26.76 -8.97 -6.27
C LEU A 42 -26.87 -8.01 -7.44
N SER A 43 -26.98 -6.71 -7.14
CA SER A 43 -26.88 -5.65 -8.15
C SER A 43 -25.64 -4.81 -7.89
N VAL A 44 -24.79 -4.67 -8.91
CA VAL A 44 -23.51 -3.95 -8.84
C VAL A 44 -23.36 -3.14 -10.12
N GLY A 45 -23.34 -1.81 -10.03
CA GLY A 45 -23.21 -0.94 -11.20
C GLY A 45 -24.23 -1.23 -12.31
N GLY A 46 -25.47 -1.61 -11.95
CA GLY A 46 -26.52 -1.97 -12.92
C GLY A 46 -26.43 -3.39 -13.51
N ASN A 47 -25.46 -4.20 -13.07
CA ASN A 47 -25.33 -5.61 -13.46
C ASN A 47 -25.87 -6.52 -12.36
N LEU A 48 -26.56 -7.59 -12.75
CA LEU A 48 -27.08 -8.61 -11.84
C LEU A 48 -26.16 -9.82 -11.81
N PHE A 49 -25.77 -10.20 -10.60
CA PHE A 49 -25.03 -11.43 -10.31
C PHE A 49 -25.95 -12.38 -9.59
N ARG A 50 -26.07 -13.62 -10.07
CA ARG A 50 -26.83 -14.67 -9.39
C ARG A 50 -25.84 -15.73 -8.93
N VAL A 51 -25.44 -15.67 -7.65
CA VAL A 51 -24.32 -16.42 -7.05
C VAL A 51 -24.68 -17.24 -5.80
N CYS A 52 -24.08 -18.42 -5.63
CA CYS A 52 -24.34 -19.24 -4.44
C CYS A 52 -23.99 -18.46 -3.16
N PRO A 53 -24.88 -18.37 -2.15
CA PRO A 53 -24.59 -17.63 -0.92
C PRO A 53 -23.30 -18.08 -0.24
N SER A 54 -22.93 -19.36 -0.37
CA SER A 54 -21.70 -19.91 0.20
C SER A 54 -20.42 -19.24 -0.32
N PHE A 55 -20.44 -18.64 -1.51
CA PHE A 55 -19.27 -17.93 -2.05
C PHE A 55 -19.02 -16.59 -1.35
N LEU A 56 -20.03 -16.05 -0.67
CA LEU A 56 -19.98 -14.75 0.00
C LEU A 56 -20.21 -14.88 1.51
N ALA A 57 -20.32 -16.11 2.01
CA ALA A 57 -20.57 -16.37 3.42
C ALA A 57 -19.34 -15.94 4.23
N PRO A 58 -19.54 -15.16 5.32
CA PRO A 58 -18.44 -14.81 6.22
C PRO A 58 -17.85 -16.08 6.84
N ASP A 59 -16.57 -16.00 7.24
CA ASP A 59 -15.92 -17.11 7.94
C ASP A 59 -16.62 -17.41 9.28
N PRO A 60 -16.60 -18.68 9.75
CA PRO A 60 -17.18 -19.06 11.03
C PRO A 60 -16.66 -18.19 12.18
N GLY A 61 -17.60 -17.61 12.95
CA GLY A 61 -17.28 -16.74 14.09
C GLY A 61 -17.09 -15.26 13.75
N ILE A 62 -17.10 -14.87 12.47
CA ILE A 62 -17.03 -13.47 12.06
C ILE A 62 -18.44 -12.87 12.08
N GLN A 63 -18.72 -12.05 13.09
CA GLN A 63 -20.03 -11.43 13.28
C GLN A 63 -20.06 -9.95 12.93
N ASP A 64 -18.91 -9.28 12.83
CA ASP A 64 -18.82 -7.85 12.57
C ASP A 64 -17.98 -7.63 11.30
N TYR A 65 -18.67 -7.38 10.19
CA TYR A 65 -18.10 -7.12 8.87
C TYR A 65 -18.95 -6.09 8.15
N GLU A 66 -18.32 -5.36 7.24
CA GLU A 66 -18.85 -4.12 6.66
C GLU A 66 -20.14 -4.32 5.87
N LEU A 67 -20.22 -5.40 5.09
CA LEU A 67 -21.38 -5.69 4.23
C LEU A 67 -22.47 -6.51 4.93
N LYS A 68 -22.39 -6.70 6.25
CA LYS A 68 -23.36 -7.50 7.01
C LYS A 68 -24.81 -7.04 6.84
N SER A 69 -25.05 -5.72 6.86
CA SER A 69 -26.39 -5.15 6.70
C SER A 69 -27.00 -5.47 5.34
N TYR A 70 -26.19 -5.49 4.28
CA TYR A 70 -26.60 -5.84 2.92
C TYR A 70 -26.90 -7.33 2.77
N MET A 71 -26.14 -8.18 3.46
CA MET A 71 -26.19 -9.63 3.32
C MET A 71 -27.10 -10.33 4.33
N LYS A 72 -27.71 -9.58 5.27
CA LYS A 72 -28.55 -10.16 6.33
C LYS A 72 -29.69 -11.02 5.75
N SER A 73 -30.39 -10.53 4.74
CA SER A 73 -31.49 -11.26 4.10
C SER A 73 -31.03 -12.50 3.34
N ALA A 74 -29.79 -12.52 2.85
CA ALA A 74 -29.21 -13.65 2.12
C ALA A 74 -28.86 -14.83 3.05
N PHE A 75 -28.52 -14.57 4.31
CA PHE A 75 -28.06 -15.58 5.26
C PHE A 75 -29.07 -15.96 6.35
N ASP A 76 -30.10 -15.14 6.58
CA ASP A 76 -31.19 -15.43 7.53
C ASP A 76 -32.19 -16.45 6.94
N LEU A 77 -31.75 -17.72 6.85
CA LEU A 77 -32.54 -18.88 6.37
C LEU A 77 -33.82 -19.16 7.19
N SER A 78 -33.98 -18.52 8.35
CA SER A 78 -35.17 -18.66 9.20
C SER A 78 -36.41 -17.98 8.61
N THR A 79 -36.25 -17.12 7.60
CA THR A 79 -37.35 -16.42 6.93
C THR A 79 -37.42 -16.81 5.46
N ASN A 80 -37.90 -18.03 5.16
CA ASN A 80 -38.14 -18.53 3.79
C ASN A 80 -39.31 -17.83 3.07
N SER A 81 -39.37 -16.50 3.14
CA SER A 81 -40.29 -15.70 2.33
C SER A 81 -39.60 -15.40 0.99
N SER A 82 -40.20 -15.84 -0.12
CA SER A 82 -39.74 -15.52 -1.47
C SER A 82 -39.76 -14.02 -1.81
N ASN A 83 -40.29 -13.20 -0.89
CA ASN A 83 -40.38 -11.76 -1.01
C ASN A 83 -39.20 -11.02 -0.34
N ASN A 84 -38.22 -11.75 0.19
CA ASN A 84 -37.04 -11.11 0.75
C ASN A 84 -36.13 -10.56 -0.36
N ALA A 85 -35.51 -9.42 -0.11
CA ALA A 85 -34.50 -8.84 -0.99
C ALA A 85 -33.35 -9.82 -1.21
N GLY A 86 -32.96 -9.97 -2.47
CA GLY A 86 -31.91 -10.86 -2.94
C GLY A 86 -32.40 -12.16 -3.55
N PHE A 87 -33.68 -12.53 -3.49
CA PHE A 87 -34.12 -13.83 -4.04
C PHE A 87 -34.65 -13.77 -5.48
N ASN A 88 -34.79 -12.57 -6.05
CA ASN A 88 -35.26 -12.38 -7.42
C ASN A 88 -34.68 -11.12 -8.07
N ASP A 89 -34.72 -11.08 -9.39
CA ASP A 89 -34.14 -9.99 -10.21
C ASP A 89 -34.83 -8.63 -10.01
N LYS A 90 -36.07 -8.63 -9.49
CA LYS A 90 -36.85 -7.39 -9.26
C LYS A 90 -36.47 -6.71 -7.94
N ASP A 91 -35.91 -7.46 -7.01
CA ASP A 91 -35.48 -6.98 -5.70
C ASP A 91 -34.11 -7.57 -5.33
N PRO A 92 -33.03 -7.23 -6.06
CA PRO A 92 -31.69 -7.73 -5.77
C PRO A 92 -31.08 -7.02 -4.55
N ILE A 93 -30.08 -7.64 -3.92
CA ILE A 93 -29.23 -6.97 -2.92
C ILE A 93 -28.33 -5.97 -3.67
N VAL A 94 -28.58 -4.68 -3.51
CA VAL A 94 -27.80 -3.62 -4.16
C VAL A 94 -26.53 -3.36 -3.34
N LEU A 95 -25.36 -3.66 -3.91
CA LEU A 95 -24.08 -3.39 -3.26
C LEU A 95 -23.72 -1.89 -3.32
N PRO A 96 -22.89 -1.39 -2.38
CA PRO A 96 -22.40 -0.03 -2.39
C PRO A 96 -21.78 0.40 -3.73
N PRO A 97 -21.95 1.68 -4.14
CA PRO A 97 -21.54 2.17 -5.46
C PRO A 97 -20.01 2.19 -5.67
N ASN A 98 -19.22 2.09 -4.60
CA ASN A 98 -17.76 2.01 -4.66
C ASN A 98 -17.25 0.60 -5.01
N ILE A 99 -18.12 -0.40 -5.12
CA ILE A 99 -17.77 -1.77 -5.52
C ILE A 99 -18.03 -1.93 -7.02
N SER A 100 -16.98 -2.22 -7.78
CA SER A 100 -17.09 -2.38 -9.23
C SER A 100 -17.53 -3.80 -9.63
N VAL A 101 -18.13 -3.91 -10.82
CA VAL A 101 -18.55 -5.18 -11.43
C VAL A 101 -17.36 -6.14 -11.56
N GLU A 102 -16.21 -5.63 -12.00
CA GLU A 102 -14.98 -6.41 -12.19
C GLU A 102 -14.45 -6.94 -10.87
N THR A 103 -14.52 -6.14 -9.80
CA THR A 103 -14.06 -6.54 -8.46
C THR A 103 -14.89 -7.70 -7.92
N VAL A 104 -16.22 -7.64 -8.11
CA VAL A 104 -17.13 -8.73 -7.71
C VAL A 104 -16.89 -9.98 -8.55
N ARG A 105 -16.71 -9.81 -9.87
CA ARG A 105 -16.36 -10.93 -10.76
C ARG A 105 -15.06 -11.61 -10.33
N ASP A 106 -14.02 -10.84 -10.03
CA ASP A 106 -12.73 -11.36 -9.56
C ASP A 106 -12.86 -12.15 -8.25
N LEU A 107 -13.60 -11.61 -7.27
CA LEU A 107 -13.87 -12.29 -6.01
C LEU A 107 -14.59 -13.63 -6.24
N LEU A 108 -15.63 -13.63 -7.07
CA LEU A 108 -16.43 -14.83 -7.37
C LEU A 108 -15.64 -15.86 -8.17
N THR A 109 -14.80 -15.43 -9.10
CA THR A 109 -13.87 -16.29 -9.85
C THR A 109 -12.95 -17.06 -8.89
N VAL A 110 -12.39 -16.39 -7.88
CA VAL A 110 -11.55 -17.06 -6.87
C VAL A 110 -12.38 -17.92 -5.92
N SER A 111 -13.52 -17.41 -5.45
CA SER A 111 -14.35 -18.09 -4.43
C SER A 111 -15.05 -19.34 -4.95
N SER A 112 -15.39 -19.37 -6.25
CA SER A 112 -16.01 -20.53 -6.89
C SER A 112 -15.00 -21.66 -7.20
N GLY A 113 -13.71 -21.36 -7.23
CA GLY A 113 -12.61 -22.35 -7.32
C GLY A 113 -12.67 -23.29 -8.53
N GLY A 114 -13.45 -22.96 -9.56
CA GLY A 114 -13.73 -23.87 -10.67
C GLY A 114 -12.49 -24.11 -11.53
N VAL A 115 -11.98 -25.34 -11.56
CA VAL A 115 -10.87 -25.75 -12.45
C VAL A 115 -11.17 -25.57 -13.95
N GLY A 116 -12.45 -25.45 -14.31
CA GLY A 116 -12.88 -25.12 -15.67
C GLY A 116 -12.97 -23.61 -15.98
N ASN A 117 -12.74 -22.74 -14.99
CA ASN A 117 -12.76 -21.29 -15.19
C ASN A 117 -11.39 -20.81 -15.70
N HIS A 118 -11.32 -20.43 -16.98
CA HIS A 118 -10.09 -19.97 -17.61
C HIS A 118 -9.45 -18.77 -16.88
N GLU A 119 -10.25 -17.81 -16.42
CA GLU A 119 -9.74 -16.62 -15.71
C GLU A 119 -9.09 -17.00 -14.37
N PHE A 120 -9.63 -18.00 -13.67
CA PHE A 120 -9.05 -18.52 -12.43
C PHE A 120 -7.72 -19.25 -12.71
N ILE A 121 -7.69 -20.10 -13.73
CA ILE A 121 -6.46 -20.81 -14.14
C ILE A 121 -5.38 -19.83 -14.59
N GLU A 122 -5.75 -18.79 -15.33
CA GLU A 122 -4.83 -17.72 -15.74
C GLU A 122 -4.27 -16.96 -14.53
N LEU A 123 -5.13 -16.61 -13.56
CA LEU A 123 -4.70 -16.00 -12.30
C LEU A 123 -3.70 -16.90 -11.57
N LEU A 124 -4.02 -18.19 -11.37
CA LEU A 124 -3.13 -19.15 -10.71
C LEU A 124 -1.80 -19.31 -11.47
N SER A 125 -1.84 -19.34 -12.79
CA SER A 125 -0.64 -19.37 -13.62
C SER A 125 0.21 -18.10 -13.43
N GLY A 126 -0.41 -16.93 -13.34
CA GLY A 126 0.27 -15.68 -12.99
C GLY A 126 0.93 -15.71 -11.62
N LEU A 127 0.27 -16.29 -10.61
CA LEU A 127 0.76 -16.40 -9.22
C LEU A 127 1.91 -17.40 -9.05
N ASN A 128 1.94 -18.46 -9.85
CA ASN A 128 2.92 -19.52 -9.72
C ASN A 128 4.23 -19.23 -10.47
N HIS A 129 4.20 -18.31 -11.43
CA HIS A 129 5.33 -18.01 -12.29
C HIS A 129 5.88 -16.62 -11.98
N SER A 130 7.04 -16.57 -11.31
CA SER A 130 7.69 -15.31 -10.94
C SER A 130 7.92 -14.39 -12.13
N TYR A 131 8.12 -14.92 -13.34
CA TYR A 131 8.27 -14.12 -14.56
C TYR A 131 6.97 -13.41 -15.01
N ARG A 132 5.80 -13.79 -14.48
CA ARG A 132 4.50 -13.15 -14.77
C ARG A 132 4.08 -12.12 -13.73
N HIS A 133 4.74 -12.07 -12.58
CA HIS A 133 4.43 -11.10 -11.51
C HIS A 133 4.52 -9.65 -11.98
N ASN A 134 3.44 -8.90 -11.89
CA ASN A 134 3.40 -7.50 -12.32
C ASN A 134 2.48 -6.67 -11.39
N PRO A 135 2.51 -5.33 -11.48
CA PRO A 135 1.66 -4.47 -10.64
C PRO A 135 0.15 -4.73 -10.80
N GLU A 136 -0.31 -5.13 -11.99
CA GLU A 136 -1.73 -5.42 -12.25
C GLU A 136 -2.20 -6.67 -11.49
N LEU A 137 -1.36 -7.69 -11.37
CA LEU A 137 -1.64 -8.87 -10.54
C LEU A 137 -1.78 -8.49 -9.07
N ILE A 138 -0.93 -7.58 -8.57
CA ILE A 138 -1.02 -7.04 -7.20
C ILE A 138 -2.31 -6.24 -7.02
N TYR A 139 -2.68 -5.42 -8.01
CA TYR A 139 -3.92 -4.65 -8.00
C TYR A 139 -5.16 -5.54 -7.92
N ARG A 140 -5.20 -6.59 -8.76
CA ARG A 140 -6.27 -7.60 -8.76
C ARG A 140 -6.39 -8.30 -7.40
N LEU A 141 -5.28 -8.79 -6.85
CA LEU A 141 -5.27 -9.41 -5.52
C LEU A 141 -5.69 -8.44 -4.41
N SER A 142 -5.26 -7.18 -4.47
CA SER A 142 -5.59 -6.17 -3.47
C SER A 142 -7.09 -5.82 -3.51
N LYS A 143 -7.71 -5.85 -4.69
CA LYS A 143 -9.16 -5.72 -4.85
C LYS A 143 -9.92 -6.92 -4.26
N ILE A 144 -9.46 -8.14 -4.56
CA ILE A 144 -10.04 -9.38 -4.03
C ILE A 144 -9.96 -9.41 -2.51
N GLY A 145 -8.79 -9.18 -1.93
CA GLY A 145 -8.58 -9.23 -0.48
C GLY A 145 -9.37 -8.15 0.25
N TYR A 146 -9.36 -6.92 -0.27
CA TYR A 146 -10.14 -5.82 0.30
C TYR A 146 -11.65 -6.11 0.31
N LEU A 147 -12.19 -6.61 -0.81
CA LEU A 147 -13.61 -6.96 -0.88
C LEU A 147 -13.95 -8.18 -0.02
N ALA A 148 -13.06 -9.18 0.05
CA ALA A 148 -13.22 -10.35 0.90
C ALA A 148 -13.32 -9.97 2.39
N ASP A 149 -12.49 -9.04 2.88
CA ASP A 149 -12.59 -8.50 4.24
C ASP A 149 -13.95 -7.81 4.49
N GLN A 150 -14.43 -7.02 3.53
CA GLN A 150 -15.74 -6.37 3.63
C GLN A 150 -16.91 -7.37 3.74
N PHE A 151 -16.79 -8.56 3.14
CA PHE A 151 -17.74 -9.67 3.28
C PHE A 151 -17.48 -10.54 4.52
N GLY A 152 -16.40 -10.32 5.28
CA GLY A 152 -16.03 -11.15 6.42
C GLY A 152 -15.38 -12.49 6.04
N ILE A 153 -14.87 -12.63 4.81
CA ILE A 153 -14.20 -13.84 4.27
C ILE A 153 -12.70 -13.74 4.53
N ARG A 154 -12.31 -13.80 5.82
CA ARG A 154 -10.93 -13.58 6.27
C ARG A 154 -9.92 -14.52 5.64
N LYS A 155 -10.26 -15.79 5.43
CA LYS A 155 -9.35 -16.76 4.78
C LYS A 155 -8.97 -16.34 3.37
N LEU A 156 -9.89 -15.72 2.64
CA LEU A 156 -9.63 -15.25 1.28
C LEU A 156 -8.80 -13.96 1.28
N ASP A 157 -9.06 -13.06 2.24
CA ASP A 157 -8.19 -11.90 2.48
C ASP A 157 -6.76 -12.33 2.85
N ASP A 158 -6.60 -13.22 3.84
CA ASP A 158 -5.31 -13.78 4.24
C ASP A 158 -4.58 -14.44 3.07
N TRP A 159 -5.30 -15.18 2.23
CA TRP A 159 -4.76 -15.75 1.00
C TRP A 159 -4.26 -14.66 0.05
N ALA A 160 -5.06 -13.62 -0.22
CA ALA A 160 -4.66 -12.52 -1.10
C ALA A 160 -3.44 -11.78 -0.56
N GLN A 161 -3.41 -11.50 0.74
CA GLN A 161 -2.27 -10.89 1.43
C GLN A 161 -1.01 -11.76 1.31
N SER A 162 -1.12 -13.07 1.54
CA SER A 162 -0.01 -14.02 1.37
C SER A 162 0.51 -14.03 -0.07
N LYS A 163 -0.38 -13.94 -1.07
CA LYS A 163 0.02 -13.91 -2.49
C LYS A 163 0.68 -12.61 -2.89
N ILE A 164 0.18 -11.46 -2.42
CA ILE A 164 0.85 -10.17 -2.62
C ILE A 164 2.25 -10.20 -1.99
N ASP A 165 2.35 -10.73 -0.76
CA ASP A 165 3.63 -10.84 -0.06
C ASP A 165 4.61 -11.76 -0.80
N GLN A 166 4.11 -12.88 -1.33
CA GLN A 166 4.87 -13.81 -2.17
C GLN A 166 5.41 -13.12 -3.44
N ILE A 167 4.55 -12.37 -4.15
CA ILE A 167 4.93 -11.64 -5.37
C ILE A 167 6.08 -10.68 -5.08
N PHE A 168 5.97 -9.88 -4.02
CA PHE A 168 7.03 -8.96 -3.65
C PHE A 168 8.31 -9.67 -3.24
N ARG A 169 8.23 -10.76 -2.46
CA ARG A 169 9.44 -11.52 -2.06
C ARG A 169 10.23 -12.05 -3.26
N PHE A 170 9.55 -12.50 -4.31
CA PHE A 170 10.21 -13.12 -5.47
C PHE A 170 10.53 -12.15 -6.60
N SER A 171 9.82 -11.03 -6.70
CA SER A 171 9.91 -10.15 -7.87
C SER A 171 10.16 -8.68 -7.53
N MET A 172 10.58 -8.35 -6.30
CA MET A 172 10.78 -6.94 -5.90
C MET A 172 11.67 -6.17 -6.86
N SER A 173 12.84 -6.71 -7.23
CA SER A 173 13.80 -6.04 -8.12
C SER A 173 13.19 -5.70 -9.49
N ARG A 174 12.40 -6.62 -10.04
CA ARG A 174 11.71 -6.36 -11.32
C ARG A 174 10.55 -5.40 -11.14
N LEU A 175 9.78 -5.52 -10.08
CA LEU A 175 8.66 -4.61 -9.81
C LEU A 175 9.15 -3.17 -9.63
N THR A 176 10.32 -2.93 -9.06
CA THR A 176 10.94 -1.59 -8.96
C THR A 176 11.63 -1.16 -10.26
N GLY A 177 12.18 -2.12 -11.02
CA GLY A 177 12.92 -1.87 -12.26
C GLY A 177 12.05 -1.64 -13.50
N GLU A 178 10.98 -2.39 -13.67
CA GLU A 178 10.20 -2.51 -14.92
C GLU A 178 8.68 -2.49 -14.67
N GLY A 179 8.24 -2.30 -13.43
CA GLY A 179 6.82 -2.35 -13.09
C GLY A 179 6.06 -1.15 -13.64
N ASN A 180 5.02 -1.40 -14.43
CA ASN A 180 4.04 -0.40 -14.87
C ASN A 180 3.10 0.00 -13.71
N TRP A 181 3.64 0.66 -12.69
CA TRP A 181 2.87 1.18 -11.57
C TRP A 181 2.06 2.39 -12.00
N ASN A 182 0.81 2.50 -11.55
CA ASN A 182 -0.01 3.70 -11.74
C ASN A 182 -0.72 4.09 -10.44
N THR A 183 -1.33 5.28 -10.42
CA THR A 183 -2.02 5.82 -9.25
C THR A 183 -3.06 4.86 -8.68
N ALA A 184 -3.88 4.23 -9.53
CA ALA A 184 -4.96 3.35 -9.09
C ALA A 184 -4.42 2.11 -8.36
N ILE A 185 -3.35 1.51 -8.89
CA ILE A 185 -2.70 0.34 -8.28
C ILE A 185 -2.15 0.70 -6.90
N VAL A 186 -1.42 1.82 -6.80
CA VAL A 186 -0.80 2.25 -5.55
C VAL A 186 -1.87 2.59 -4.51
N LYS A 187 -2.90 3.36 -4.87
CA LYS A 187 -4.01 3.71 -3.97
C LYS A 187 -4.75 2.46 -3.47
N GLN A 188 -5.04 1.50 -4.34
CA GLN A 188 -5.73 0.27 -3.92
C GLN A 188 -4.90 -0.56 -2.95
N LEU A 189 -3.60 -0.69 -3.19
CA LEU A 189 -2.70 -1.39 -2.27
C LEU A 189 -2.65 -0.70 -0.90
N MET A 190 -2.65 0.64 -0.87
CA MET A 190 -2.74 1.40 0.39
C MET A 190 -4.05 1.15 1.13
N LYS A 191 -5.18 1.21 0.43
CA LYS A 191 -6.50 0.95 1.02
C LYS A 191 -6.55 -0.45 1.64
N HIS A 192 -6.05 -1.46 0.94
CA HIS A 192 -5.99 -2.83 1.46
C HIS A 192 -5.06 -2.95 2.67
N MET A 193 -3.86 -2.36 2.58
CA MET A 193 -2.88 -2.33 3.68
C MET A 193 -3.42 -1.65 4.94
N GLN A 194 -4.22 -0.58 4.81
CA GLN A 194 -4.76 0.15 5.95
C GLN A 194 -5.95 -0.52 6.60
N LYS A 195 -6.72 -1.29 5.83
CA LYS A 195 -7.91 -1.99 6.30
C LYS A 195 -7.57 -3.28 7.05
N THR A 196 -6.51 -3.98 6.63
CA THR A 196 -6.13 -5.25 7.25
C THR A 196 -5.81 -5.12 8.75
N SER A 197 -6.20 -6.15 9.51
CA SER A 197 -5.84 -6.27 10.92
C SER A 197 -4.43 -6.85 11.16
N LEU A 198 -3.80 -7.41 10.12
CA LEU A 198 -2.49 -8.05 10.21
C LEU A 198 -1.36 -7.01 10.20
N LYS A 199 -0.89 -6.65 11.40
CA LYS A 199 0.21 -5.68 11.61
C LYS A 199 1.47 -6.03 10.80
N SER A 200 1.82 -7.31 10.72
CA SER A 200 2.99 -7.79 9.97
C SER A 200 2.86 -7.56 8.46
N TYR A 201 1.67 -7.78 7.89
CA TYR A 201 1.40 -7.47 6.49
C TYR A 201 1.47 -5.95 6.26
N ARG A 202 0.80 -5.16 7.10
CA ARG A 202 0.80 -3.69 7.00
C ARG A 202 2.23 -3.13 6.95
N GLY A 203 3.09 -3.49 7.90
CA GLY A 203 4.48 -3.04 7.91
C GLY A 203 5.25 -3.50 6.67
N SER A 204 5.15 -4.78 6.29
CA SER A 204 5.84 -5.34 5.12
C SER A 204 5.47 -4.60 3.81
N ILE A 205 4.17 -4.35 3.59
CA ILE A 205 3.69 -3.65 2.40
C ILE A 205 4.12 -2.18 2.40
N LEU A 206 4.01 -1.49 3.54
CA LEU A 206 4.44 -0.11 3.68
C LEU A 206 5.91 0.09 3.25
N HIS A 207 6.83 -0.76 3.73
CA HIS A 207 8.24 -0.66 3.31
C HIS A 207 8.44 -0.87 1.81
N ARG A 208 7.68 -1.79 1.20
CA ARG A 208 7.76 -2.08 -0.22
C ARG A 208 7.19 -0.96 -1.08
N MET A 209 6.09 -0.36 -0.63
CA MET A 209 5.49 0.81 -1.26
C MET A 209 6.46 1.99 -1.27
N ARG A 210 7.09 2.27 -0.14
CA ARG A 210 8.16 3.28 -0.05
C ARG A 210 9.29 2.98 -1.03
N LEU A 211 9.72 1.73 -1.11
CA LEU A 211 10.77 1.32 -2.05
C LEU A 211 10.37 1.53 -3.52
N ILE A 212 9.15 1.18 -3.90
CA ILE A 212 8.63 1.38 -5.26
C ILE A 212 8.64 2.87 -5.60
N ILE A 213 8.04 3.70 -4.75
CA ILE A 213 7.94 5.14 -4.98
C ILE A 213 9.33 5.78 -5.00
N SER A 214 10.22 5.40 -4.07
CA SER A 214 11.63 5.84 -4.07
C SER A 214 12.30 5.53 -5.40
N ASN A 215 12.22 4.28 -5.89
CA ASN A 215 12.88 3.88 -7.14
C ASN A 215 12.32 4.63 -8.34
N LEU A 216 11.00 4.79 -8.42
CA LEU A 216 10.35 5.56 -9.47
C LEU A 216 10.89 7.00 -9.49
N VAL A 217 10.93 7.64 -8.33
CA VAL A 217 11.37 9.03 -8.17
C VAL A 217 12.88 9.18 -8.37
N CYS A 218 13.70 8.20 -7.97
CA CYS A 218 15.14 8.27 -8.13
C CYS A 218 15.59 8.08 -9.57
N LYS A 219 14.90 7.24 -10.36
CA LYS A 219 15.10 7.17 -11.81
C LYS A 219 14.85 8.51 -12.49
N ALA A 220 13.85 9.25 -12.02
CA ALA A 220 13.56 10.60 -12.49
C ALA A 220 14.68 11.61 -12.11
N TYR A 221 15.44 11.38 -11.04
CA TYR A 221 16.62 12.20 -10.72
C TYR A 221 17.83 11.86 -11.57
N ASP A 222 18.13 10.56 -11.72
CA ASP A 222 19.41 10.07 -12.23
C ASP A 222 19.47 10.07 -13.75
N CYS A 223 18.34 9.88 -14.44
CA CYS A 223 18.27 9.78 -15.89
C CYS A 223 17.24 10.78 -16.48
N PRO A 224 17.42 12.10 -16.33
CA PRO A 224 16.43 13.08 -16.79
C PRO A 224 16.14 12.98 -18.30
N ASP A 225 17.14 12.66 -19.12
CA ASP A 225 17.02 12.57 -20.58
C ASP A 225 16.42 11.24 -21.08
N GLU A 226 16.65 10.14 -20.37
CA GLU A 226 16.02 8.83 -20.65
C GLU A 226 14.63 8.74 -20.04
N SER A 227 14.33 9.58 -19.04
CA SER A 227 13.02 9.71 -18.42
C SER A 227 12.03 10.45 -19.30
N LYS A 228 11.77 9.92 -20.50
CA LYS A 228 10.47 10.15 -21.15
C LYS A 228 9.32 9.81 -20.20
N ASP A 229 9.56 8.99 -19.16
CA ASP A 229 8.68 8.73 -18.00
C ASP A 229 8.44 9.91 -17.03
N LEU A 230 9.36 10.88 -16.91
CA LEU A 230 9.05 12.16 -16.23
C LEU A 230 8.04 12.96 -17.06
N SER A 231 7.99 12.75 -18.39
CA SER A 231 6.94 13.30 -19.25
C SER A 231 5.70 12.41 -19.43
N ASP A 232 5.80 11.08 -19.29
CA ASP A 232 4.69 10.13 -19.49
C ASP A 232 3.73 10.04 -18.28
N HIS A 233 3.56 11.16 -17.57
CA HIS A 233 2.50 11.44 -16.61
C HIS A 233 2.40 10.55 -15.36
N THR A 234 3.05 9.39 -15.31
CA THR A 234 2.72 8.33 -14.34
C THR A 234 3.28 8.62 -12.96
N ILE A 235 4.58 8.93 -12.83
CA ILE A 235 5.19 9.29 -11.53
C ILE A 235 4.60 10.60 -11.00
N ILE A 236 4.41 11.57 -11.90
CA ILE A 236 3.77 12.86 -11.57
C ILE A 236 2.36 12.63 -11.03
N ALA A 237 1.56 11.79 -11.70
CA ALA A 237 0.21 11.45 -11.27
C ALA A 237 0.23 10.74 -9.93
N ILE A 238 1.08 9.72 -9.75
CA ILE A 238 1.17 8.99 -8.49
C ILE A 238 1.50 9.95 -7.34
N CYS A 239 2.56 10.77 -7.47
CA CYS A 239 2.99 11.65 -6.38
C CYS A 239 1.96 12.75 -6.07
N ALA A 240 1.43 13.41 -7.11
CA ALA A 240 0.41 14.45 -6.93
C ALA A 240 -0.88 13.87 -6.34
N ASP A 241 -1.38 12.78 -6.91
CA ASP A 241 -2.65 12.18 -6.51
C ASP A 241 -2.57 11.47 -5.15
N LEU A 242 -1.39 11.02 -4.71
CA LEU A 242 -1.22 10.52 -3.34
C LEU A 242 -1.15 11.67 -2.34
N TYR A 243 -0.44 12.76 -2.68
CA TYR A 243 -0.30 13.89 -1.78
C TYR A 243 -1.61 14.62 -1.51
N THR A 244 -2.49 14.70 -2.50
CA THR A 244 -3.82 15.33 -2.37
C THR A 244 -4.82 14.45 -1.61
N GLU A 245 -4.59 13.13 -1.51
CA GLU A 245 -5.45 12.18 -0.80
C GLU A 245 -5.14 12.16 0.70
N LYS A 246 -5.37 13.30 1.34
CA LYS A 246 -5.12 13.48 2.78
C LYS A 246 -5.83 12.42 3.60
N ASP A 247 -7.10 12.10 3.29
CA ASP A 247 -7.92 11.11 4.00
C ASP A 247 -7.31 9.71 4.00
N LEU A 248 -6.75 9.29 2.87
CA LEU A 248 -6.03 8.02 2.77
C LEU A 248 -4.80 8.05 3.67
N LEU A 249 -4.13 9.19 3.81
CA LEU A 249 -2.88 9.31 4.54
C LEU A 249 -3.03 9.64 6.03
N VAL A 250 -4.20 10.10 6.50
CA VAL A 250 -4.45 10.47 7.91
C VAL A 250 -4.03 9.37 8.89
N ASN A 251 -4.28 8.10 8.55
CA ASN A 251 -4.03 6.94 9.42
C ASN A 251 -2.62 6.35 9.28
N THR A 252 -1.77 6.96 8.44
CA THR A 252 -0.38 6.56 8.15
C THR A 252 0.49 7.81 8.07
N PRO A 253 0.74 8.50 9.20
CA PRO A 253 1.50 9.75 9.21
C PRO A 253 2.91 9.57 8.66
N ASP A 254 3.51 8.42 8.90
CA ASP A 254 4.79 8.00 8.36
C ASP A 254 4.77 7.81 6.83
N MET A 255 3.67 7.35 6.23
CA MET A 255 3.54 7.32 4.77
C MET A 255 3.32 8.73 4.22
N PHE A 256 2.52 9.55 4.91
CA PHE A 256 2.30 10.95 4.54
C PHE A 256 3.61 11.72 4.51
N GLY A 257 4.42 11.65 5.58
CA GLY A 257 5.70 12.36 5.65
C GLY A 257 6.69 11.90 4.59
N PHE A 258 6.67 10.61 4.21
CA PHE A 258 7.44 10.12 3.06
C PHE A 258 6.95 10.74 1.74
N ILE A 259 5.64 10.77 1.47
CA ILE A 259 5.09 11.41 0.26
C ILE A 259 5.37 12.91 0.24
N PHE A 260 5.25 13.60 1.38
CA PHE A 260 5.63 15.00 1.52
C PHE A 260 7.11 15.21 1.14
N SER A 261 8.01 14.35 1.63
CA SER A 261 9.43 14.37 1.28
C SER A 261 9.66 14.19 -0.22
N VAL A 262 8.94 13.23 -0.84
CA VAL A 262 8.98 12.96 -2.28
C VAL A 262 8.54 14.18 -3.10
N VAL A 263 7.43 14.83 -2.73
CA VAL A 263 6.93 16.00 -3.46
C VAL A 263 7.85 17.20 -3.26
N LEU A 264 8.43 17.35 -2.07
CA LEU A 264 9.36 18.43 -1.75
C LEU A 264 10.68 18.30 -2.52
N SER A 265 11.28 17.10 -2.58
CA SER A 265 12.55 16.85 -3.28
C SER A 265 12.50 17.05 -4.81
N LEU A 266 11.31 16.96 -5.40
CA LEU A 266 11.09 17.28 -6.82
C LEU A 266 11.22 18.78 -7.11
N GLY A 267 10.99 19.63 -6.11
CA GLY A 267 11.14 21.08 -6.20
C GLY A 267 10.04 21.79 -7.00
N HIS A 268 10.04 23.13 -6.88
CA HIS A 268 8.96 23.99 -7.39
C HIS A 268 8.82 24.03 -8.92
N ARG A 269 9.87 23.64 -9.65
CA ARG A 269 9.85 23.57 -11.12
C ARG A 269 9.23 22.27 -11.64
N SER A 270 8.95 21.31 -10.75
CA SER A 270 8.35 20.05 -11.15
C SER A 270 6.89 20.20 -11.59
N ARG A 271 6.48 19.38 -12.55
CA ARG A 271 5.07 19.28 -12.99
C ARG A 271 4.14 18.72 -11.90
N VAL A 272 4.68 18.11 -10.84
CA VAL A 272 3.89 17.71 -9.68
C VAL A 272 3.28 18.95 -9.02
N TRP A 273 4.08 19.98 -8.78
CA TRP A 273 3.62 21.19 -8.10
C TRP A 273 2.56 21.95 -8.91
N THR A 274 2.57 21.86 -10.24
CA THR A 274 1.54 22.50 -11.08
C THR A 274 0.16 21.87 -10.94
N ARG A 275 0.06 20.64 -10.40
CA ARG A 275 -1.20 19.94 -10.13
C ARG A 275 -1.74 20.19 -8.71
N LEU A 276 -0.97 20.86 -7.87
CA LEU A 276 -1.32 21.13 -6.48
C LEU A 276 -2.09 22.44 -6.35
N THR A 277 -2.92 22.52 -5.31
CA THR A 277 -3.63 23.74 -4.92
C THR A 277 -2.64 24.84 -4.53
N ARG A 278 -3.15 26.06 -4.34
CA ARG A 278 -2.32 27.19 -3.91
C ARG A 278 -1.81 26.95 -2.48
N GLU A 279 -2.67 26.43 -1.63
CA GLU A 279 -2.44 26.15 -0.21
C GLU A 279 -1.36 25.07 -0.06
N GLU A 280 -1.49 23.96 -0.80
CA GLU A 280 -0.47 22.90 -0.82
C GLU A 280 0.91 23.39 -1.28
N ARG A 281 0.94 24.24 -2.33
CA ARG A 281 2.20 24.85 -2.78
C ARG A 281 2.80 25.79 -1.74
N ARG A 282 1.97 26.56 -1.02
CA ARG A 282 2.44 27.43 0.07
C ARG A 282 3.18 26.61 1.13
N VAL A 283 2.61 25.48 1.55
CA VAL A 283 3.24 24.57 2.51
C VAL A 283 4.57 24.04 1.99
N LEU A 284 4.64 23.65 0.72
CA LEU A 284 5.89 23.17 0.11
C LEU A 284 6.97 24.26 -0.03
N TYR A 285 6.57 25.51 -0.34
CA TYR A 285 7.51 26.64 -0.32
C TYR A 285 8.05 26.90 1.09
N ALA A 286 7.19 26.87 2.11
CA ALA A 286 7.60 27.02 3.49
C ALA A 286 8.48 25.84 3.96
N GLY A 287 8.19 24.62 3.50
CA GLY A 287 9.04 23.45 3.69
C GLY A 287 10.43 23.64 3.07
N ASN A 288 10.49 24.13 1.83
CA ASN A 288 11.74 24.44 1.15
C ASN A 288 12.53 25.60 1.79
N SER A 289 11.92 26.51 2.54
CA SER A 289 12.69 27.52 3.28
C SER A 289 13.12 27.04 4.66
N THR A 290 12.34 26.15 5.27
CA THR A 290 12.54 25.73 6.67
C THR A 290 13.48 24.53 6.77
N LEU A 291 13.40 23.57 5.84
CA LEU A 291 14.13 22.30 5.89
C LEU A 291 15.53 22.39 5.23
N VAL A 292 16.14 23.58 5.23
CA VAL A 292 17.54 23.79 4.83
C VAL A 292 18.45 23.11 5.86
N GLN A 293 19.56 22.51 5.42
CA GLN A 293 20.57 21.86 6.27
C GLN A 293 19.93 20.90 7.28
N LEU A 294 19.45 19.75 6.79
CA LEU A 294 18.67 18.83 7.63
C LEU A 294 19.42 18.41 8.91
N CYS A 295 20.75 18.37 8.90
CA CYS A 295 21.60 18.10 10.07
C CYS A 295 21.29 18.97 11.29
N ASP A 296 20.79 20.18 11.09
CA ASP A 296 20.49 21.12 12.18
C ASP A 296 19.10 20.88 12.79
N HIS A 297 18.27 20.02 12.19
CA HIS A 297 16.90 19.71 12.64
C HIS A 297 16.89 18.52 13.60
N THR A 298 17.25 18.78 14.87
CA THR A 298 17.26 17.75 15.92
C THR A 298 15.89 17.08 16.12
N ASP A 299 14.80 17.77 15.79
CA ASP A 299 13.44 17.25 15.93
C ASP A 299 13.06 16.19 14.88
N LEU A 300 13.84 16.05 13.81
CA LEU A 300 13.66 15.01 12.80
C LEU A 300 14.29 13.66 13.21
N GLY A 301 15.15 13.65 14.24
CA GLY A 301 15.78 12.44 14.74
C GLY A 301 16.67 11.75 13.69
N ILE A 302 17.41 12.51 12.90
CA ILE A 302 18.27 11.97 11.82
C ILE A 302 19.70 11.63 12.24
N ASN A 303 20.05 11.80 13.52
CA ASN A 303 21.41 11.60 14.03
C ASN A 303 21.95 10.19 13.72
N TRP A 304 21.08 9.17 13.72
CA TRP A 304 21.44 7.81 13.35
C TRP A 304 22.03 7.67 11.93
N LEU A 305 21.68 8.57 11.00
CA LEU A 305 22.27 8.63 9.66
C LEU A 305 23.68 9.20 9.66
N LEU A 306 23.89 10.21 10.51
CA LEU A 306 25.13 10.98 10.59
C LEU A 306 26.20 10.23 11.40
N GLU A 307 25.78 9.54 12.46
CA GLU A 307 26.67 8.84 13.38
C GLU A 307 26.21 7.38 13.57
N PRO A 308 26.94 6.38 13.04
CA PRO A 308 26.57 4.97 13.16
C PRO A 308 26.92 4.37 14.53
N SER A 309 27.22 5.18 15.55
CA SER A 309 27.66 4.68 16.87
C SER A 309 26.58 3.83 17.54
N GLU A 310 25.32 4.23 17.44
CA GLU A 310 24.16 3.48 17.96
C GLU A 310 23.98 2.11 17.29
N ILE A 311 24.49 1.93 16.06
CA ILE A 311 24.41 0.65 15.35
C ILE A 311 25.38 -0.36 15.95
N LEU A 312 26.53 0.09 16.47
CA LEU A 312 27.49 -0.79 17.13
C LEU A 312 26.86 -1.47 18.35
N GLU A 313 25.92 -0.80 19.03
CA GLU A 313 25.16 -1.38 20.15
C GLU A 313 24.26 -2.54 19.73
N ILE A 314 23.73 -2.54 18.49
CA ILE A 314 22.93 -3.66 17.95
C ILE A 314 23.76 -4.94 17.88
N PHE A 315 25.07 -4.81 17.64
CA PHE A 315 25.99 -5.92 17.45
C PHE A 315 26.84 -6.26 18.67
N LYS A 316 26.62 -5.60 19.82
CA LYS A 316 27.49 -5.74 21.01
C LYS A 316 27.62 -7.18 21.52
N ASP A 317 26.54 -7.95 21.40
CA ASP A 317 26.47 -9.34 21.84
C ASP A 317 26.92 -10.35 20.76
N CYS A 318 27.34 -9.87 19.59
CA CYS A 318 27.68 -10.73 18.45
C CYS A 318 29.16 -10.59 18.09
N SER A 319 30.01 -11.48 18.63
CA SER A 319 31.45 -11.53 18.35
C SER A 319 31.80 -11.53 16.86
N ASN A 320 30.97 -12.17 16.03
CA ASN A 320 31.14 -12.29 14.59
C ASN A 320 30.79 -11.03 13.80
N CYS A 321 29.94 -10.15 14.35
CA CYS A 321 29.37 -9.00 13.65
C CYS A 321 29.80 -7.66 14.30
N ARG A 322 30.43 -7.71 15.49
CA ARG A 322 30.89 -6.54 16.25
C ARG A 322 32.09 -5.80 15.64
N ASN A 323 32.68 -6.27 14.52
CA ASN A 323 33.83 -5.60 13.91
C ASN A 323 33.42 -4.19 13.41
N PRO A 324 33.86 -3.10 14.09
CA PRO A 324 33.39 -1.76 13.78
C PRO A 324 33.81 -1.31 12.38
N SER A 325 34.96 -1.76 11.89
CA SER A 325 35.45 -1.41 10.55
C SER A 325 34.53 -1.93 9.44
N ASN A 326 33.97 -3.13 9.61
CA ASN A 326 33.03 -3.68 8.63
C ASN A 326 31.70 -2.93 8.64
N ILE A 327 31.17 -2.65 9.83
CA ILE A 327 29.92 -1.89 10.01
C ILE A 327 30.07 -0.49 9.44
N ASN A 328 31.16 0.22 9.79
CA ASN A 328 31.41 1.58 9.32
C ASN A 328 31.60 1.63 7.80
N LYS A 329 32.36 0.68 7.23
CA LYS A 329 32.52 0.59 5.77
C LYS A 329 31.18 0.39 5.08
N TRP A 330 30.38 -0.56 5.56
CA TRP A 330 29.07 -0.83 4.99
C TRP A 330 28.11 0.36 5.15
N TRP A 331 28.10 1.01 6.32
CA TRP A 331 27.32 2.21 6.56
C TRP A 331 27.71 3.30 5.56
N SER A 332 29.01 3.53 5.40
CA SER A 332 29.57 4.48 4.43
C SER A 332 29.14 4.15 2.99
N ASP A 333 29.19 2.88 2.59
CA ASP A 333 28.83 2.43 1.23
C ASP A 333 27.32 2.59 0.93
N THR A 334 26.49 2.58 1.98
CA THR A 334 25.03 2.66 1.89
C THR A 334 24.48 4.04 2.28
N PHE A 335 24.40 4.33 3.57
CA PHE A 335 23.86 5.57 4.14
C PHE A 335 24.86 6.73 4.14
N GLY A 336 26.16 6.48 4.03
CA GLY A 336 27.18 7.54 3.90
C GLY A 336 26.99 8.43 2.67
N ARG A 337 26.19 7.98 1.71
CA ARG A 337 25.72 8.77 0.56
C ARG A 337 24.89 9.99 0.96
N CYS A 338 24.34 10.04 2.18
CA CYS A 338 23.62 11.20 2.70
C CYS A 338 24.51 12.45 2.90
N GLN A 339 25.83 12.35 2.72
CA GLN A 339 26.79 13.48 2.70
C GLN A 339 26.67 14.45 3.89
N GLY A 340 26.30 13.94 5.06
CA GLY A 340 26.15 14.74 6.28
C GLY A 340 24.90 15.62 6.32
N LEU A 341 24.05 15.61 5.28
CA LEU A 341 22.77 16.32 5.23
C LEU A 341 22.87 17.81 5.60
N ASN A 342 23.90 18.47 5.09
CA ASN A 342 24.25 19.86 5.39
C ASN A 342 24.18 20.75 4.13
N SER A 343 23.30 20.40 3.18
CA SER A 343 23.17 21.21 1.97
C SER A 343 22.41 22.51 2.27
N PRO A 344 22.90 23.68 1.78
CA PRO A 344 22.10 24.90 1.81
C PRO A 344 20.89 24.83 0.85
N ILE A 345 20.80 23.78 0.03
CA ILE A 345 19.70 23.51 -0.89
C ILE A 345 18.85 22.36 -0.31
N PRO A 346 17.71 22.63 0.36
CA PRO A 346 16.89 21.63 1.02
C PRO A 346 16.53 20.42 0.16
N SER A 347 16.26 20.66 -1.13
CA SER A 347 15.90 19.58 -2.05
C SER A 347 17.02 18.55 -2.23
N GLU A 348 18.29 18.91 -2.00
CA GLU A 348 19.40 17.96 -2.07
C GLU A 348 19.39 17.02 -0.87
N ASP A 349 19.28 17.53 0.35
CA ASP A 349 19.23 16.70 1.55
C ASP A 349 17.97 15.82 1.57
N ILE A 350 16.82 16.38 1.20
CA ILE A 350 15.55 15.63 1.14
C ILE A 350 15.61 14.50 0.08
N ARG A 351 16.39 14.64 -1.01
CA ARG A 351 16.58 13.53 -1.97
C ARG A 351 17.24 12.31 -1.33
N TYR A 352 18.16 12.51 -0.40
CA TYR A 352 18.75 11.40 0.36
C TYR A 352 17.75 10.77 1.32
N ILE A 353 16.88 11.58 1.94
CA ILE A 353 15.77 11.07 2.77
C ILE A 353 14.81 10.21 1.95
N VAL A 354 14.47 10.64 0.72
CA VAL A 354 13.62 9.88 -0.20
C VAL A 354 14.26 8.55 -0.62
N ARG A 355 15.60 8.47 -0.66
CA ARG A 355 16.37 7.26 -1.01
C ARG A 355 16.56 6.25 0.12
N LEU A 356 16.23 6.58 1.37
CA LEU A 356 16.39 5.66 2.49
C LEU A 356 15.76 4.27 2.26
N PRO A 357 14.58 4.11 1.61
CA PRO A 357 14.04 2.80 1.28
C PRO A 357 14.97 1.95 0.40
N GLU A 358 15.68 2.55 -0.56
CA GLU A 358 16.66 1.86 -1.40
C GLU A 358 17.89 1.43 -0.60
N TYR A 359 18.40 2.31 0.26
CA TYR A 359 19.53 1.98 1.14
C TYR A 359 19.14 0.82 2.08
N ARG A 360 17.94 0.88 2.66
CA ARG A 360 17.35 -0.19 3.48
C ARG A 360 17.10 -1.49 2.70
N TYR A 361 16.83 -1.41 1.39
CA TYR A 361 16.71 -2.60 0.55
C TYR A 361 18.08 -3.23 0.24
N SER A 362 19.11 -2.41 0.04
CA SER A 362 20.46 -2.88 -0.24
C SER A 362 21.03 -3.80 0.86
N ILE A 363 20.59 -3.61 2.12
CA ILE A 363 20.91 -4.49 3.26
C ILE A 363 20.50 -5.95 3.00
N SER A 364 19.30 -6.13 2.43
CA SER A 364 18.76 -7.45 2.14
C SER A 364 19.54 -8.12 1.00
N TRP A 365 20.12 -7.33 0.09
CA TRP A 365 20.97 -7.84 -0.97
C TRP A 365 22.38 -8.15 -0.47
N ALA A 366 22.99 -7.24 0.29
CA ALA A 366 24.30 -7.41 0.91
C ALA A 366 24.35 -8.65 1.82
N SER A 367 23.27 -8.93 2.55
CA SER A 367 23.18 -10.15 3.37
C SER A 367 23.24 -11.46 2.59
N LYS A 368 22.91 -11.44 1.29
CA LYS A 368 22.96 -12.62 0.42
C LYS A 368 24.29 -12.73 -0.32
N SER A 369 24.91 -11.59 -0.62
CA SER A 369 26.10 -11.52 -1.48
C SER A 369 27.41 -11.34 -0.72
N GLN A 370 27.41 -10.91 0.55
CA GLN A 370 28.63 -10.63 1.29
C GLN A 370 28.77 -11.39 2.63
N PRO A 371 29.97 -11.92 2.93
CA PRO A 371 30.22 -12.74 4.12
C PRO A 371 30.45 -11.95 5.43
N TRP A 372 30.40 -10.60 5.41
CA TRP A 372 30.78 -9.81 6.60
C TRP A 372 29.71 -9.76 7.71
N LEU A 373 28.51 -10.33 7.48
CA LEU A 373 27.51 -10.65 8.52
C LEU A 373 27.39 -12.18 8.71
N PRO A 374 28.40 -12.86 9.29
CA PRO A 374 28.37 -14.32 9.45
C PRO A 374 27.33 -14.80 10.45
N CYS A 375 26.81 -13.91 11.31
CA CYS A 375 25.87 -14.22 12.39
C CYS A 375 24.43 -14.52 11.92
N GLY A 376 24.19 -14.58 10.61
CA GLY A 376 22.92 -15.03 10.04
C GLY A 376 21.74 -14.07 10.27
N SER A 377 20.53 -14.62 10.26
CA SER A 377 19.27 -13.87 10.21
C SER A 377 19.01 -12.95 11.41
N LYS A 378 19.56 -13.25 12.61
CA LYS A 378 19.24 -12.51 13.85
C LYS A 378 19.75 -11.07 13.84
N CYS A 379 21.04 -10.84 13.59
CA CYS A 379 21.58 -9.47 13.64
C CYS A 379 21.14 -8.64 12.43
N ILE A 380 20.97 -9.26 11.27
CA ILE A 380 20.35 -8.60 10.10
C ILE A 380 18.91 -8.19 10.43
N HIS A 381 18.15 -9.04 11.11
CA HIS A 381 16.80 -8.69 11.52
C HIS A 381 16.80 -7.53 12.51
N ALA A 382 17.65 -7.56 13.55
CA ALA A 382 17.76 -6.46 14.52
C ALA A 382 18.16 -5.13 13.86
N LEU A 383 19.15 -5.14 12.96
CA LEU A 383 19.55 -3.96 12.19
C LEU A 383 18.41 -3.44 11.32
N ARG A 384 17.66 -4.32 10.65
CA ARG A 384 16.52 -3.91 9.81
C ARG A 384 15.41 -3.30 10.67
N THR A 385 15.08 -3.90 11.80
CA THR A 385 14.11 -3.36 12.75
C THR A 385 14.52 -1.97 13.21
N TYR A 386 15.78 -1.78 13.62
CA TYR A 386 16.31 -0.48 14.02
C TYR A 386 16.15 0.57 12.91
N ILE A 387 16.55 0.25 11.68
CA ILE A 387 16.44 1.19 10.54
C ILE A 387 14.97 1.47 10.22
N ASP A 388 14.12 0.46 10.24
CA ASP A 388 12.69 0.59 9.95
C ASP A 388 12.00 1.53 10.98
N GLU A 389 12.32 1.38 12.27
CA GLU A 389 11.83 2.25 13.35
C GLU A 389 12.30 3.71 13.19
N HIS A 390 13.58 3.93 12.87
CA HIS A 390 14.14 5.26 12.70
C HIS A 390 13.63 5.95 11.44
N MET A 391 13.46 5.21 10.34
CA MET A 391 12.81 5.72 9.13
C MET A 391 11.35 6.11 9.41
N GLU A 392 10.59 5.28 10.14
CA GLU A 392 9.22 5.59 10.52
C GLU A 392 9.13 6.85 11.39
N ALA A 393 10.00 6.98 12.39
CA ALA A 393 10.09 8.16 13.26
C ALA A 393 10.40 9.43 12.47
N LEU A 394 11.38 9.39 11.56
CA LEU A 394 11.73 10.49 10.67
C LEU A 394 10.54 10.93 9.82
N TYR A 395 9.86 9.99 9.15
CA TYR A 395 8.72 10.36 8.32
C TYR A 395 7.54 10.86 9.16
N CYS A 396 7.31 10.33 10.35
CA CYS A 396 6.33 10.89 11.28
C CYS A 396 6.67 12.34 11.66
N ALA A 397 7.95 12.65 11.91
CA ALA A 397 8.40 14.00 12.22
C ALA A 397 8.17 14.96 11.03
N LEU A 398 8.45 14.50 9.80
CA LEU A 398 8.18 15.28 8.58
C LEU A 398 6.69 15.53 8.35
N ALA A 399 5.82 14.57 8.70
CA ALA A 399 4.37 14.78 8.67
C ALA A 399 3.91 15.81 9.73
N LYS A 400 4.53 15.82 10.92
CA LYS A 400 4.26 16.85 11.93
C LYS A 400 4.72 18.24 11.45
N LYS A 401 5.91 18.33 10.82
CA LYS A 401 6.38 19.57 10.20
C LYS A 401 5.40 20.08 9.15
N TYR A 402 4.87 19.21 8.28
CA TYR A 402 3.84 19.60 7.32
C TYR A 402 2.63 20.26 8.00
N ARG A 403 2.09 19.66 9.06
CA ARG A 403 0.92 20.21 9.78
C ARG A 403 1.22 21.59 10.35
N TYR A 404 2.40 21.77 10.95
CA TYR A 404 2.85 23.06 11.47
C TYR A 404 2.99 24.12 10.36
N LEU A 405 3.39 23.73 9.16
CA LEU A 405 3.52 24.63 8.01
C LEU A 405 2.17 24.93 7.32
N GLU A 406 1.14 24.13 7.60
CA GLU A 406 -0.22 24.32 7.09
C GLU A 406 -0.99 25.37 7.89
N GLU A 407 -0.79 25.38 9.21
CA GLU A 407 -1.25 26.40 10.17
C GLU A 407 -0.61 27.78 9.89
#